data_AF-E9E7A0-F1
#
_entry.id   AF-E9E7A0-F1
#
_cell.length_a   1.000
_cell.length_b   1.000
_cell.length_c   1.000
_cell.angle_alpha   90.00
_cell.angle_beta   90.00
_cell.angle_gamma   90.00
#
_symmetry.space_group_name_H-M   'P 1'
#
loop_
_entity.id
_entity.type
_entity.pdbx_description
1 polymer ?
#
loop_
_entity_poly.entity_id
_entity_poly.type
_entity_poly.pdbx_seq_one_letter_code
_entity_poly.pdbx_strand_id
1 'polypeptide(L)'
;MAPLPKSTARRHTVLLLCLFSSLLVSFALFTYFMLLPLSQFTTHHHASNKSYVPADLGALTTSAKTVEFARHDAYQSLGREHDHLWRDDLLPPNGGYLTLAHAPNDTAKLGVAMFHQLRCLAAIRSEMQRLHEHGSGDPAHRDQDRDRALACFDYLRQSLLCHADATIEADSGTDLTDGMGERQCKDWNILYKASTRSDDEPVTPDDLR
;
A
#
# COMPACT_ATOMS: atom_id res chain seq x y z
N MET A 1 19.66 -43.15 47.64
CA MET A 1 20.42 -42.58 46.51
C MET A 1 21.67 -41.92 47.08
N ALA A 2 22.85 -42.39 46.69
CA ALA A 2 24.11 -41.80 47.16
C ALA A 2 24.32 -40.41 46.55
N PRO A 3 24.82 -39.41 47.30
CA PRO A 3 25.05 -38.07 46.76
C PRO A 3 26.12 -38.10 45.66
N LEU A 4 25.85 -37.39 44.57
CA LEU A 4 26.77 -37.29 43.42
C LEU A 4 28.16 -36.78 43.85
N PRO A 5 29.25 -37.29 43.24
CA PRO A 5 30.59 -36.78 43.50
C PRO A 5 30.67 -35.27 43.27
N LYS A 6 31.38 -34.55 44.15
CA LYS A 6 31.52 -33.08 44.08
C LYS A 6 32.04 -32.58 42.73
N SER A 7 32.89 -33.37 42.06
CA SER A 7 33.43 -33.10 40.72
C SER A 7 32.33 -33.11 39.64
N THR A 8 31.45 -34.12 39.65
CA THR A 8 30.31 -34.23 38.73
C THR A 8 29.29 -33.13 38.98
N ALA A 9 28.99 -32.81 40.24
CA ALA A 9 28.08 -31.71 40.59
C ALA A 9 28.60 -30.37 40.04
N ARG A 10 29.89 -30.06 40.22
CA ARG A 10 30.52 -28.85 39.67
C ARG A 10 30.46 -28.80 38.14
N ARG A 11 30.69 -29.93 37.45
CA ARG A 11 30.58 -30.01 35.98
C ARG A 11 29.16 -29.76 35.49
N HIS A 12 28.16 -30.31 36.18
CA HIS A 12 26.75 -30.06 35.85
C HIS A 12 26.36 -28.60 36.09
N THR A 13 26.81 -27.99 37.20
CA THR A 13 26.57 -26.56 37.45
C THR A 13 27.17 -25.68 36.36
N VAL A 14 28.40 -25.96 35.93
CA VAL A 14 29.04 -25.21 34.83
C VAL A 14 28.28 -25.39 33.51
N LEU A 15 27.88 -26.62 33.18
CA LEU A 15 27.07 -26.89 31.99
C LEU A 15 25.73 -26.15 32.00
N LEU A 16 25.02 -26.18 33.13
CA LEU A 16 23.74 -25.48 33.29
C LEU A 16 23.91 -23.95 33.16
N LEU A 17 24.99 -23.39 33.73
CA LEU A 17 25.30 -21.97 33.58
C LEU A 17 25.61 -21.59 32.13
N CYS A 18 26.36 -22.42 31.39
CA CYS A 18 26.63 -22.19 29.97
C CYS A 18 25.38 -22.30 29.10
N LEU A 19 24.50 -23.26 29.38
CA LEU A 19 23.23 -23.39 28.66
C LEU A 19 22.33 -22.18 28.93
N PHE A 20 22.21 -21.77 30.20
CA PHE A 20 21.42 -20.61 30.58
C PHE A 20 21.94 -19.32 29.94
N SER A 21 23.26 -19.09 29.94
CA SER A 21 23.84 -17.91 29.28
C SER A 21 23.61 -17.92 27.77
N SER A 22 23.73 -19.09 27.12
CA SER A 22 23.47 -19.22 25.68
C SER A 22 22.01 -18.93 25.31
N LEU A 23 21.06 -19.36 26.14
CA LEU A 23 19.63 -19.09 25.95
C LEU A 23 19.31 -17.61 26.14
N LEU A 24 19.90 -16.96 27.15
CA LEU A 24 19.72 -15.52 27.36
C LEU A 24 20.24 -14.69 26.20
N VAL A 25 21.44 -15.00 25.68
CA VAL A 25 22.01 -14.31 24.51
C VAL A 25 21.14 -14.54 23.28
N SER A 26 20.70 -15.77 23.03
CA SER A 26 19.83 -16.09 21.90
C SER A 26 18.48 -15.37 21.97
N PHE A 27 17.88 -15.31 23.17
CA PHE A 27 16.65 -14.57 23.41
C PHE A 27 16.85 -13.07 23.20
N ALA A 28 17.94 -12.48 23.70
CA ALA A 28 18.26 -11.07 23.51
C ALA A 28 18.50 -10.71 22.04
N LEU A 29 19.18 -11.58 21.28
CA LEU A 29 19.35 -11.39 19.83
C LEU A 29 18.03 -11.53 19.09
N PHE A 30 17.20 -12.52 19.44
CA PHE A 30 15.89 -12.70 18.84
C PHE A 30 14.97 -11.49 19.11
N THR A 31 14.91 -11.00 20.35
CA THR A 31 14.13 -9.79 20.67
C THR A 31 14.71 -8.57 19.98
N TYR A 32 16.03 -8.42 19.89
CA TYR A 32 16.65 -7.34 19.13
C TYR A 32 16.25 -7.39 17.65
N PHE A 33 16.40 -8.53 16.95
CA PHE A 33 16.05 -8.66 15.54
C PHE A 33 14.53 -8.54 15.27
N MET A 34 13.69 -8.99 16.19
CA MET A 34 12.23 -8.86 16.06
C MET A 34 11.71 -7.46 16.40
N LEU A 35 12.41 -6.71 17.26
CA LEU A 35 12.03 -5.34 17.65
C LEU A 35 12.73 -4.25 16.85
N LEU A 36 13.85 -4.55 16.17
CA LEU A 36 14.52 -3.65 15.22
C LEU A 36 13.58 -3.11 14.12
N PRO A 37 12.72 -3.92 13.48
CA PRO A 37 11.75 -3.39 12.53
C PRO A 37 10.74 -2.45 13.21
N LEU A 38 10.31 -2.73 14.45
CA LEU A 38 9.37 -1.86 15.17
C LEU A 38 9.97 -0.50 15.52
N SER A 39 11.26 -0.43 15.87
CA SER A 39 11.90 0.87 16.19
C SER A 39 12.02 1.76 14.95
N GLN A 40 12.24 1.15 13.77
CA GLN A 40 12.24 1.86 12.49
C GLN A 40 10.85 2.36 12.06
N PHE A 41 9.76 1.72 12.50
CA PHE A 41 8.40 2.24 12.28
C PHE A 41 8.07 3.46 13.17
N THR A 42 8.68 3.57 14.36
CA THR A 42 8.36 4.68 15.29
C THR A 42 9.11 5.99 15.01
N THR A 43 10.20 5.94 14.24
CA THR A 43 11.02 7.12 13.96
C THR A 43 11.08 7.37 12.46
N HIS A 44 10.16 8.19 11.94
CA HIS A 44 10.27 9.07 10.76
C HIS A 44 8.91 9.37 10.09
N HIS A 45 7.80 9.42 10.83
CA HIS A 45 6.64 10.15 10.35
C HIS A 45 6.89 11.66 10.53
N HIS A 46 7.53 12.29 9.55
CA HIS A 46 7.32 13.71 9.33
C HIS A 46 5.87 13.88 8.86
N ALA A 47 4.97 14.11 9.80
CA ALA A 47 3.62 14.54 9.48
C ALA A 47 3.72 15.86 8.71
N SER A 48 3.65 15.80 7.38
CA SER A 48 3.30 16.97 6.58
C SER A 48 1.86 17.30 6.93
N ASN A 49 1.66 18.17 7.91
CA ASN A 49 0.35 18.57 8.44
C ASN A 49 -0.51 19.38 7.44
N LYS A 50 -0.14 19.43 6.17
CA LYS A 50 -0.90 20.09 5.11
C LYS A 50 -1.16 19.08 4.00
N SER A 51 -2.36 18.48 4.04
CA SER A 51 -2.98 17.94 2.83
C SER A 51 -3.37 19.16 1.99
N TYR A 52 -2.66 19.37 0.90
CA TYR A 52 -2.98 20.43 -0.05
C TYR A 52 -4.00 19.89 -1.05
N VAL A 53 -5.03 20.67 -1.34
CA VAL A 53 -5.97 20.36 -2.42
C VAL A 53 -6.05 21.59 -3.33
N PRO A 54 -5.81 21.44 -4.63
CA PRO A 54 -6.05 22.50 -5.60
C PRO A 54 -7.46 23.12 -5.44
N ALA A 55 -7.55 24.45 -5.34
CA ALA A 55 -8.81 25.16 -5.10
C ALA A 55 -9.85 24.95 -6.23
N ASP A 56 -9.38 24.68 -7.44
CA ASP A 56 -10.18 24.36 -8.63
C ASP A 56 -10.82 22.96 -8.56
N LEU A 57 -10.33 22.07 -7.69
CA LEU A 57 -10.97 20.79 -7.34
C LEU A 57 -12.11 20.95 -6.31
N GLY A 58 -12.54 22.17 -5.99
CA GLY A 58 -13.71 22.43 -5.16
C GLY A 58 -14.97 21.71 -5.64
N ALA A 59 -15.13 21.51 -6.96
CA ALA A 59 -16.24 20.73 -7.53
C ALA A 59 -16.27 19.26 -7.05
N LEU A 60 -15.12 18.69 -6.68
CA LEU A 60 -15.02 17.33 -6.18
C LEU A 60 -15.64 17.20 -4.77
N THR A 61 -15.61 18.27 -3.97
CA THR A 61 -16.18 18.28 -2.60
C THR A 61 -17.71 18.16 -2.60
N THR A 62 -18.35 18.70 -3.63
CA THR A 62 -19.81 18.62 -3.83
C THR A 62 -20.21 17.58 -4.88
N SER A 63 -19.24 16.95 -5.54
CA SER A 63 -19.50 15.91 -6.52
C SER A 63 -20.02 14.65 -5.84
N ALA A 64 -21.04 14.05 -6.44
CA ALA A 64 -21.51 12.73 -6.12
C ALA A 64 -21.77 11.97 -7.42
N LYS A 65 -21.28 10.75 -7.49
CA LYS A 65 -21.53 9.80 -8.55
C LYS A 65 -21.97 8.49 -7.90
N THR A 66 -23.16 8.03 -8.27
CA THR A 66 -23.63 6.71 -7.86
C THR A 66 -22.85 5.66 -8.64
N VAL A 67 -22.29 4.71 -7.91
CA VAL A 67 -21.46 3.66 -8.47
C VAL A 67 -21.92 2.36 -7.86
N GLU A 68 -22.35 1.46 -8.72
CA GLU A 68 -22.62 0.09 -8.33
C GLU A 68 -21.29 -0.65 -8.22
N PHE A 69 -21.00 -1.16 -7.02
CA PHE A 69 -19.85 -2.02 -6.83
C PHE A 69 -20.20 -3.39 -7.39
N ALA A 70 -19.54 -3.78 -8.48
CA ALA A 70 -19.80 -5.02 -9.19
C ALA A 70 -18.52 -5.86 -9.30
N ARG A 71 -18.69 -7.15 -9.59
CA ARG A 71 -17.58 -8.04 -9.90
C ARG A 71 -17.06 -7.72 -11.30
N HIS A 72 -15.77 -7.41 -11.41
CA HIS A 72 -15.11 -7.24 -12.71
C HIS A 72 -14.11 -8.37 -12.92
N ASP A 73 -14.50 -9.42 -13.65
CA ASP A 73 -13.65 -10.61 -13.87
C ASP A 73 -12.27 -10.26 -14.44
N ALA A 74 -12.21 -9.23 -15.29
CA ALA A 74 -10.97 -8.73 -15.87
C ALA A 74 -9.99 -8.12 -14.84
N TYR A 75 -10.51 -7.50 -13.77
CA TYR A 75 -9.71 -7.03 -12.64
C TYR A 75 -9.52 -8.11 -11.57
N GLN A 76 -10.29 -9.20 -11.60
CA GLN A 76 -10.14 -10.37 -10.73
C GLN A 76 -9.32 -11.48 -11.39
N SER A 77 -8.26 -11.12 -12.11
CA SER A 77 -7.40 -12.05 -12.84
C SER A 77 -5.92 -11.74 -12.66
N LEU A 78 -5.12 -12.80 -12.49
CA LEU A 78 -3.66 -12.77 -12.60
C LEU A 78 -3.17 -13.06 -14.02
N GLY A 79 -4.08 -13.29 -14.98
CA GLY A 79 -3.71 -13.54 -16.37
C GLY A 79 -3.03 -12.33 -17.00
N ARG A 80 -1.96 -12.58 -17.76
CA ARG A 80 -1.14 -11.53 -18.40
C ARG A 80 -1.91 -10.75 -19.45
N GLU A 81 -2.96 -11.36 -20.02
CA GLU A 81 -3.87 -10.71 -20.95
C GLU A 81 -4.57 -9.49 -20.33
N HIS A 82 -4.69 -9.42 -19.00
CA HIS A 82 -5.30 -8.31 -18.27
C HIS A 82 -4.27 -7.30 -17.72
N ASP A 83 -2.97 -7.46 -17.98
CA ASP A 83 -1.94 -6.56 -17.44
C ASP A 83 -2.11 -5.11 -17.91
N HIS A 84 -2.63 -4.91 -19.13
CA HIS A 84 -2.92 -3.58 -19.68
C HIS A 84 -3.95 -2.81 -18.83
N LEU A 85 -4.95 -3.50 -18.26
CA LEU A 85 -5.97 -2.87 -17.42
C LEU A 85 -5.37 -2.24 -16.16
N TRP A 86 -4.26 -2.79 -15.66
CA TRP A 86 -3.58 -2.35 -14.43
C TRP A 86 -2.42 -1.39 -14.71
N ARG A 87 -1.85 -1.46 -15.91
CA ARG A 87 -0.69 -0.65 -16.32
C ARG A 87 -1.09 0.61 -17.08
N ASP A 88 -2.03 0.47 -18.00
CA ASP A 88 -2.35 1.45 -19.02
C ASP A 88 -3.69 2.13 -18.74
N ASP A 89 -4.71 1.37 -18.33
CA ASP A 89 -6.07 1.90 -18.16
C ASP A 89 -6.39 2.36 -16.73
N LEU A 90 -5.62 1.90 -15.73
CA LEU A 90 -5.88 2.20 -14.32
C LEU A 90 -5.46 3.62 -13.90
N LEU A 91 -4.57 4.23 -14.68
CA LEU A 91 -4.00 5.54 -14.42
C LEU A 91 -4.19 6.42 -15.66
N PRO A 92 -4.29 7.75 -15.52
CA PRO A 92 -4.24 8.63 -16.67
C PRO A 92 -2.88 8.53 -17.37
N PRO A 93 -2.77 8.90 -18.66
CA PRO A 93 -1.55 8.72 -19.45
C PRO A 93 -0.29 9.36 -18.85
N ASN A 94 -0.44 10.44 -18.08
CA ASN A 94 0.67 11.13 -17.42
C ASN A 94 1.05 10.51 -16.06
N GLY A 95 0.39 9.41 -15.67
CA GLY A 95 0.68 8.61 -14.49
C GLY A 95 -0.06 9.01 -13.21
N GLY A 96 -0.95 10.00 -13.27
CA GLY A 96 -1.71 10.48 -12.12
C GLY A 96 -1.04 11.61 -11.36
N TYR A 97 -0.27 12.43 -12.08
CA TYR A 97 0.41 13.59 -11.51
C TYR A 97 -0.30 14.88 -11.93
N LEU A 98 -0.13 15.93 -11.12
CA LEU A 98 -0.35 17.31 -11.49
C LEU A 98 0.99 17.97 -11.80
N THR A 99 1.05 18.74 -12.89
CA THR A 99 2.22 19.58 -13.20
C THR A 99 2.10 20.91 -12.45
N LEU A 100 3.05 21.20 -11.56
CA LEU A 100 3.17 22.43 -10.79
C LEU A 100 4.21 23.34 -11.44
N ALA A 101 3.86 24.59 -11.74
CA ALA A 101 4.82 25.58 -12.24
C ALA A 101 5.40 26.42 -11.10
N HIS A 102 6.73 26.42 -10.94
CA HIS A 102 7.44 27.30 -10.00
C HIS A 102 7.93 28.58 -10.68
N ALA A 103 8.34 28.49 -11.94
CA ALA A 103 8.75 29.61 -12.79
C ALA A 103 8.55 29.23 -14.28
N PRO A 104 8.65 30.19 -15.23
CA PRO A 104 8.61 29.86 -16.65
C PRO A 104 9.71 28.85 -16.99
N ASN A 105 9.32 27.66 -17.48
CA ASN A 105 10.16 26.49 -17.76
C ASN A 105 10.72 25.73 -16.53
N ASP A 106 10.24 26.00 -15.31
CA ASP A 106 10.57 25.24 -14.11
C ASP A 106 9.30 24.63 -13.52
N THR A 107 9.14 23.32 -13.72
CA THR A 107 7.95 22.57 -13.32
C THR A 107 8.29 21.37 -12.47
N ALA A 108 7.50 21.13 -11.42
CA ALA A 108 7.52 19.94 -10.60
C ALA A 108 6.28 19.06 -10.85
N LYS A 109 6.33 17.79 -10.42
CA LYS A 109 5.17 16.89 -10.44
C LYS A 109 4.68 16.65 -9.02
N LEU A 110 3.37 16.74 -8.83
CA LEU A 110 2.70 16.44 -7.57
C LEU A 110 1.84 15.19 -7.74
N GLY A 111 1.98 14.22 -6.86
CA GLY A 111 1.16 13.00 -6.88
C GLY A 111 -0.22 13.26 -6.28
N VAL A 112 -1.27 12.74 -6.91
CA VAL A 112 -2.60 12.67 -6.29
C VAL A 112 -2.73 11.33 -5.55
N ALA A 113 -3.17 11.39 -4.30
CA ALA A 113 -3.33 10.24 -3.40
C ALA A 113 -4.03 9.05 -4.06
N MET A 114 -5.20 9.29 -4.68
CA MET A 114 -5.98 8.24 -5.33
C MET A 114 -5.15 7.45 -6.36
N PHE A 115 -4.37 8.14 -7.21
CA PHE A 115 -3.56 7.48 -8.23
C PHE A 115 -2.37 6.73 -7.64
N HIS A 116 -1.78 7.24 -6.56
CA HIS A 116 -0.75 6.54 -5.82
C HIS A 116 -1.28 5.24 -5.20
N GLN A 117 -2.45 5.30 -4.56
CA GLN A 117 -3.14 4.13 -3.98
C GLN A 117 -3.45 3.06 -5.05
N LEU A 118 -3.95 3.47 -6.22
CA LEU A 118 -4.22 2.56 -7.35
C LEU A 118 -2.94 1.92 -7.92
N ARG A 119 -1.84 2.68 -8.00
CA ARG A 119 -0.53 2.17 -8.46
C ARG A 119 0.05 1.14 -7.48
N CYS A 120 -0.04 1.40 -6.18
CA CYS A 120 0.37 0.45 -5.14
C CYS A 120 -0.43 -0.86 -5.26
N LEU A 121 -1.73 -0.76 -5.53
CA LEU A 121 -2.56 -1.92 -5.79
C LEU A 121 -2.10 -2.69 -7.05
N ALA A 122 -1.76 -2.01 -8.16
CA ALA A 122 -1.20 -2.68 -9.34
C ALA A 122 0.14 -3.39 -9.07
N ALA A 123 1.01 -2.80 -8.24
CA ALA A 123 2.28 -3.40 -7.83
C ALA A 123 2.08 -4.69 -7.02
N ILE A 124 1.14 -4.69 -6.07
CA ILE A 124 0.85 -5.90 -5.28
C ILE A 124 0.25 -6.99 -6.17
N ARG A 125 -0.67 -6.66 -7.10
CA ARG A 125 -1.15 -7.65 -8.08
C ARG A 125 0.01 -8.26 -8.87
N SER A 126 0.98 -7.45 -9.30
CA SER A 126 2.13 -7.92 -10.07
C SER A 126 2.98 -8.91 -9.26
N GLU A 127 3.17 -8.65 -7.97
CA GLU A 127 3.88 -9.59 -7.08
C GLU A 127 3.07 -10.87 -6.82
N MET A 128 1.74 -10.77 -6.68
CA MET A 128 0.86 -11.94 -6.61
C MET A 128 0.95 -12.80 -7.88
N GLN A 129 1.00 -12.17 -9.07
CA GLN A 129 1.19 -12.86 -10.35
C GLN A 129 2.53 -13.61 -10.36
N ARG A 130 3.63 -12.93 -9.96
CA ARG A 130 4.96 -13.53 -9.87
C ARG A 130 5.00 -14.74 -8.92
N LEU A 131 4.40 -14.60 -7.73
CA LEU A 131 4.33 -15.68 -6.74
C LEU A 131 3.42 -16.83 -7.20
N HIS A 132 2.37 -16.54 -7.96
CA HIS A 132 1.50 -17.56 -8.53
C HIS A 132 2.24 -18.43 -9.54
N GLU A 133 2.98 -17.80 -10.46
CA GLU A 133 3.76 -18.46 -11.51
C GLU A 133 4.90 -19.34 -10.95
N HIS A 134 5.48 -18.97 -9.80
CA HIS A 134 6.63 -19.67 -9.22
C HIS A 134 6.31 -20.54 -7.99
N GLY A 135 5.10 -20.50 -7.46
CA GLY A 135 4.77 -21.20 -6.21
C GLY A 135 4.56 -22.70 -6.41
N SER A 136 5.20 -23.50 -5.56
CA SER A 136 4.98 -24.94 -5.39
C SER A 136 4.12 -25.21 -4.15
N GLY A 137 2.88 -25.67 -4.32
CA GLY A 137 1.94 -25.99 -3.23
C GLY A 137 0.66 -26.65 -3.74
N ASP A 138 -0.18 -27.14 -2.82
CA ASP A 138 -1.45 -27.83 -3.14
C ASP A 138 -2.39 -26.92 -3.98
N PRO A 139 -2.76 -27.33 -5.20
CA PRO A 139 -3.57 -26.50 -6.11
C PRO A 139 -4.92 -26.09 -5.52
N ALA A 140 -5.60 -26.99 -4.81
CA ALA A 140 -6.99 -26.78 -4.40
C ALA A 140 -7.16 -25.67 -3.34
N HIS A 141 -6.25 -25.61 -2.36
CA HIS A 141 -6.26 -24.54 -1.35
C HIS A 141 -5.72 -23.21 -1.91
N ARG A 142 -4.77 -23.23 -2.87
CA ARG A 142 -4.26 -22.02 -3.53
C ARG A 142 -5.32 -21.31 -4.35
N ASP A 143 -6.20 -22.06 -5.01
CA ASP A 143 -7.20 -21.47 -5.91
C ASP A 143 -8.25 -20.64 -5.16
N GLN A 144 -8.74 -21.14 -4.01
CA GLN A 144 -9.78 -20.43 -3.25
C GLN A 144 -9.26 -19.15 -2.58
N ASP A 145 -8.06 -19.19 -1.99
CA ASP A 145 -7.45 -18.00 -1.36
C ASP A 145 -7.02 -16.96 -2.40
N ARG A 146 -6.56 -17.41 -3.57
CA ARG A 146 -6.30 -16.54 -4.72
C ARG A 146 -7.57 -15.82 -5.17
N ASP A 147 -8.66 -16.54 -5.39
CA ASP A 147 -9.90 -15.96 -5.91
C ASP A 147 -10.50 -14.95 -4.91
N ARG A 148 -10.40 -15.22 -3.60
CA ARG A 148 -10.74 -14.25 -2.54
C ARG A 148 -9.85 -13.02 -2.60
N ALA A 149 -8.53 -13.19 -2.70
CA ALA A 149 -7.60 -12.07 -2.78
C ALA A 149 -7.87 -11.20 -4.02
N LEU A 150 -8.15 -11.81 -5.17
CA LEU A 150 -8.49 -11.09 -6.40
C LEU A 150 -9.80 -10.29 -6.28
N ALA A 151 -10.82 -10.87 -5.64
CA ALA A 151 -12.05 -10.13 -5.34
C ALA A 151 -11.80 -8.94 -4.39
N CYS A 152 -10.96 -9.12 -3.37
CA CYS A 152 -10.53 -8.02 -2.50
C CYS A 152 -9.78 -6.94 -3.28
N PHE A 153 -8.93 -7.31 -4.24
CA PHE A 153 -8.19 -6.36 -5.07
C PHE A 153 -9.11 -5.50 -5.93
N ASP A 154 -10.07 -6.10 -6.64
CA ASP A 154 -11.03 -5.33 -7.42
C ASP A 154 -11.93 -4.47 -6.51
N TYR A 155 -12.27 -4.95 -5.32
CA TYR A 155 -12.99 -4.17 -4.32
C TYR A 155 -12.20 -2.95 -3.82
N LEU A 156 -10.91 -3.12 -3.52
CA LEU A 156 -10.02 -2.02 -3.13
C LEU A 156 -9.93 -1.00 -4.25
N ARG A 157 -9.71 -1.44 -5.49
CA ARG A 157 -9.70 -0.58 -6.67
C ARG A 157 -10.97 0.28 -6.75
N GLN A 158 -12.14 -0.33 -6.59
CA GLN A 158 -13.43 0.36 -6.60
C GLN A 158 -13.60 1.31 -5.42
N SER A 159 -13.14 0.94 -4.22
CA SER A 159 -13.19 1.77 -3.02
C SER A 159 -12.31 3.01 -3.15
N LEU A 160 -11.10 2.86 -3.69
CA LEU A 160 -10.17 3.97 -3.94
C LEU A 160 -10.76 4.96 -4.94
N LEU A 161 -11.33 4.46 -6.04
CA LEU A 161 -12.05 5.29 -7.00
C LEU A 161 -13.24 5.98 -6.32
N CYS A 162 -14.02 5.25 -5.51
CA CYS A 162 -15.21 5.78 -4.87
C CYS A 162 -14.95 6.96 -3.93
N HIS A 163 -13.88 6.89 -3.15
CA HIS A 163 -13.52 7.96 -2.22
C HIS A 163 -12.83 9.13 -2.92
N ALA A 164 -12.27 8.91 -4.12
CA ALA A 164 -11.55 9.86 -4.95
C ALA A 164 -10.71 10.83 -4.10
N ASP A 165 -9.77 10.28 -3.34
CA ASP A 165 -8.93 11.06 -2.44
C ASP A 165 -8.12 12.09 -3.24
N ALA A 166 -8.49 13.35 -3.04
CA ALA A 166 -7.95 14.50 -3.74
C ALA A 166 -6.68 15.05 -3.09
N THR A 167 -6.26 14.46 -1.96
CA THR A 167 -5.07 14.86 -1.22
C THR A 167 -3.86 14.83 -2.14
N ILE A 168 -3.09 15.91 -2.15
CA ILE A 168 -1.74 15.90 -2.72
C ILE A 168 -0.82 15.30 -1.67
N GLU A 169 -0.31 14.11 -1.97
CA GLU A 169 0.52 13.35 -1.05
C GLU A 169 1.99 13.72 -1.18
N ALA A 170 2.64 13.82 -0.03
CA ALA A 170 4.01 13.38 0.14
C ALA A 170 3.97 12.03 0.87
N ASP A 171 4.75 11.07 0.35
CA ASP A 171 4.71 9.64 0.69
C ASP A 171 4.70 9.33 2.20
N SER A 172 3.75 8.52 2.72
CA SER A 172 3.67 8.22 4.17
C SER A 172 2.91 6.97 4.72
N GLY A 173 2.30 6.06 3.92
CA GLY A 173 2.06 4.63 4.27
C GLY A 173 1.01 4.14 5.34
N THR A 174 0.09 3.25 4.89
CA THR A 174 -0.71 2.17 5.61
C THR A 174 -1.96 2.58 6.45
N ASP A 175 -3.07 1.83 6.67
CA ASP A 175 -3.63 0.47 6.38
C ASP A 175 -5.21 0.47 6.51
N LEU A 176 -5.89 -0.67 6.28
CA LEU A 176 -7.28 -0.88 5.82
C LEU A 176 -8.33 -1.49 6.80
N THR A 177 -9.63 -1.34 6.47
CA THR A 177 -10.85 -1.96 7.06
C THR A 177 -11.92 -2.32 5.99
N ASP A 178 -12.94 -3.14 6.33
CA ASP A 178 -13.98 -3.63 5.39
C ASP A 178 -15.23 -2.72 5.26
N GLY A 179 -15.92 -2.72 4.10
CA GLY A 179 -16.95 -1.68 3.82
C GLY A 179 -17.85 -1.86 2.58
N MET A 180 -18.39 -3.05 2.31
CA MET A 180 -19.13 -3.36 1.07
C MET A 180 -20.60 -2.89 1.06
N GLY A 181 -21.12 -2.42 -0.10
CA GLY A 181 -22.53 -2.03 -0.36
C GLY A 181 -22.68 -0.94 -1.43
N GLU A 182 -23.91 -0.44 -1.70
CA GLU A 182 -24.13 0.75 -2.54
C GLU A 182 -23.50 1.98 -1.86
N ARG A 183 -22.78 2.80 -2.63
CA ARG A 183 -22.05 3.95 -2.10
C ARG A 183 -22.32 5.19 -2.92
N GLN A 184 -22.39 6.32 -2.22
CA GLN A 184 -22.25 7.62 -2.84
C GLN A 184 -20.77 7.94 -2.90
N CYS A 185 -20.24 7.91 -4.12
CA CYS A 185 -18.83 8.13 -4.40
C CYS A 185 -18.62 9.57 -4.85
N LYS A 186 -17.41 10.08 -4.65
CA LYS A 186 -16.97 11.29 -5.36
C LYS A 186 -16.74 10.96 -6.83
N ASP A 187 -16.94 11.93 -7.72
CA ASP A 187 -16.71 11.71 -9.16
C ASP A 187 -15.20 11.74 -9.46
N TRP A 188 -14.55 10.57 -9.40
CA TRP A 188 -13.13 10.43 -9.69
C TRP A 188 -12.74 10.90 -11.09
N ASN A 189 -13.68 10.98 -12.04
CA ASN A 189 -13.38 11.51 -13.37
C ASN A 189 -12.88 12.96 -13.33
N ILE A 190 -13.24 13.72 -12.28
CA ILE A 190 -12.74 15.07 -12.04
C ILE A 190 -11.21 15.03 -11.84
N LEU A 191 -10.70 14.06 -11.05
CA LEU A 191 -9.27 13.89 -10.82
C LEU A 191 -8.52 13.41 -12.07
N TYR A 192 -9.10 12.52 -12.86
CA TYR A 192 -8.52 12.10 -14.15
C TYR A 192 -8.35 13.29 -15.10
N LYS A 193 -9.41 14.09 -15.25
CA LYS A 193 -9.38 15.29 -16.11
C LYS A 193 -8.42 16.34 -15.59
N ALA A 194 -8.38 16.58 -14.27
CA ALA A 194 -7.46 17.53 -13.67
C ALA A 194 -6.00 17.12 -13.88
N SER A 195 -5.70 15.83 -13.68
CA SER A 195 -4.37 15.26 -13.90
C SER A 195 -3.89 15.50 -15.33
N THR A 196 -4.67 15.10 -16.33
CA THR A 196 -4.27 15.27 -17.74
C THR A 196 -4.25 16.73 -18.19
N ARG A 197 -5.19 17.56 -17.73
CA ARG A 197 -5.24 18.98 -18.08
C ARG A 197 -4.00 19.73 -17.59
N SER A 198 -3.45 19.34 -16.44
CA SER A 198 -2.29 20.01 -15.86
C SER A 198 -1.05 19.98 -16.76
N ASP A 199 -0.97 19.06 -17.72
CA ASP A 199 0.13 19.01 -18.70
C ASP A 199 0.11 20.24 -19.64
N ASP A 200 -1.09 20.77 -19.95
CA ASP A 200 -1.29 21.94 -20.81
C ASP A 200 -1.55 23.23 -20.00
N GLU A 201 -2.18 23.10 -18.82
CA GLU A 201 -2.53 24.19 -17.91
C GLU A 201 -1.99 23.88 -16.49
N PRO A 202 -0.68 24.14 -16.23
CA PRO A 202 -0.06 23.81 -14.95
C PRO A 202 -0.72 24.53 -13.76
N VAL A 203 -0.86 23.81 -12.65
CA VAL A 203 -1.28 24.42 -11.37
C VAL A 203 -0.16 25.28 -10.80
N THR A 204 -0.54 26.34 -10.09
CA THR A 204 0.39 27.25 -9.41
C THR A 204 0.42 26.98 -7.90
N PRO A 205 1.46 27.42 -7.17
CA PRO A 205 1.51 27.26 -5.72
C PRO A 205 0.31 27.90 -4.99
N ASP A 206 -0.27 28.96 -5.53
CA ASP A 206 -1.44 29.66 -4.94
C ASP A 206 -2.74 28.86 -5.09
N ASP A 207 -2.77 27.90 -6.02
CA ASP A 207 -3.89 27.00 -6.23
C ASP A 207 -3.91 25.89 -5.16
N LEU A 208 -2.76 25.53 -4.59
CA LEU A 208 -2.61 24.50 -3.56
C LEU A 208 -2.95 25.09 -2.19
N ARG A 209 -4.19 24.92 -1.71
CA ARG A 209 -4.62 25.40 -0.39
C ARG A 209 -4.87 24.27 0.59
#